data_AF-A0A961NNQ8-F1
#
_entry.id   AF-A0A961NNQ8-F1
#
_cell.length_a   1.000
_cell.length_b   1.000
_cell.length_c   1.000
_cell.angle_alpha   90.00
_cell.angle_beta   90.00
_cell.angle_gamma   90.00
#
_symmetry.space_group_name_H-M   'P 1'
#
loop_
_entity.id
_entity.type
_entity.pdbx_description
1 polymer ?
#
loop_
_entity_poly.entity_id
_entity_poly.type
_entity_poly.pdbx_seq_one_letter_code
_entity_poly.pdbx_strand_id
1 'polypeptide(L)'
;SLIGRVHRVPIVSDPWVFGCMNRPDSRPGYLAMIPKKHKGWKNSCPARVALLIPFYRPAGGVRKIRCPVLIIAANQDTLIPVKSLASTSESIEDCRLIRLDMGHFDPYHGKTLQRMLELEVDFLTQHLEKTR
;
A
#
# COMPACT_ATOMS: atom_id res chain seq x y z
N SER A 1 -13.15 23.26 3.69
CA SER A 1 -14.37 23.45 4.46
C SER A 1 -15.10 22.14 4.62
N LEU A 2 -15.85 21.98 5.71
CA LEU A 2 -16.79 20.88 5.95
C LEU A 2 -18.12 21.08 5.19
N ILE A 3 -18.44 22.30 4.73
CA ILE A 3 -19.58 22.58 3.82
C ILE A 3 -19.17 23.64 2.76
N GLY A 4 -19.55 23.46 1.49
CA GLY A 4 -19.49 24.48 0.44
C GLY A 4 -18.19 24.63 -0.36
N ARG A 5 -16.99 24.34 0.19
CA ARG A 5 -15.71 24.41 -0.57
C ARG A 5 -14.68 23.39 -0.11
N VAL A 6 -14.22 22.52 -1.01
CA VAL A 6 -13.22 21.49 -0.71
C VAL A 6 -11.82 22.11 -0.67
N HIS A 7 -11.18 22.13 0.51
CA HIS A 7 -9.74 22.42 0.57
C HIS A 7 -9.00 21.19 0.06
N ARG A 8 -8.03 21.45 -0.81
CA ARG A 8 -7.31 20.44 -1.56
C ARG A 8 -5.83 20.53 -1.23
N VAL A 9 -5.20 19.39 -1.04
CA VAL A 9 -3.77 19.24 -0.74
C VAL A 9 -3.14 18.25 -1.71
N PRO A 10 -1.84 18.33 -2.00
CA PRO A 10 -1.18 17.39 -2.91
C PRO A 10 -1.10 15.98 -2.29
N ILE A 11 -1.27 14.97 -3.14
CA ILE A 11 -1.14 13.55 -2.75
C ILE A 11 0.34 13.21 -2.57
N VAL A 12 1.16 13.58 -3.54
CA VAL A 12 2.62 13.41 -3.50
C VAL A 12 3.35 14.74 -3.67
N SER A 13 4.48 14.89 -3.01
CA SER A 13 5.36 16.04 -3.13
C SER A 13 6.83 15.62 -3.04
N ASP A 14 7.72 16.53 -3.42
CA ASP A 14 9.16 16.33 -3.19
C ASP A 14 9.47 16.35 -1.68
N PRO A 15 10.62 15.79 -1.25
CA PRO A 15 11.03 15.80 0.15
C PRO A 15 10.97 17.20 0.77
N TRP A 16 10.50 17.27 2.02
CA TRP A 16 10.36 18.53 2.79
C TRP A 16 9.30 19.51 2.26
N VAL A 17 8.65 19.20 1.14
CA VAL A 17 7.49 19.93 0.64
C VAL A 17 6.22 19.30 1.20
N PHE A 18 5.26 20.12 1.60
CA PHE A 18 3.98 19.65 2.12
C PHE A 18 3.22 18.80 1.09
N GLY A 19 2.80 17.62 1.51
CA GLY A 19 1.96 16.67 0.76
C GLY A 19 1.68 15.43 1.58
N CYS A 20 0.67 14.64 1.19
CA CYS A 20 0.29 13.44 1.95
C CYS A 20 1.42 12.40 2.01
N MET A 21 2.22 12.29 0.94
CA MET A 21 3.42 11.45 0.87
C MET A 21 4.58 12.28 0.31
N ASN A 22 5.62 12.48 1.12
CA ASN A 22 6.74 13.37 0.82
C ASN A 22 8.11 12.72 1.12
N ARG A 23 8.22 11.40 0.96
CA ARG A 23 9.50 10.69 0.99
C ARG A 23 10.22 10.80 -0.37
N PRO A 24 11.55 10.63 -0.43
CA PRO A 24 12.31 10.74 -1.67
C PRO A 24 11.78 9.89 -2.84
N ASP A 25 11.24 8.72 -2.54
CA ASP A 25 10.65 7.78 -3.49
C ASP A 25 9.17 8.05 -3.80
N SER A 26 8.46 8.84 -2.97
CA SER A 26 7.01 9.04 -3.07
C SER A 26 6.56 9.63 -4.40
N ARG A 27 7.11 10.77 -4.79
CA ARG A 27 6.71 11.44 -6.03
C ARG A 27 7.10 10.66 -7.29
N PRO A 28 8.37 10.26 -7.50
CA PRO A 28 8.74 9.51 -8.70
C PRO A 28 8.02 8.17 -8.78
N GLY A 29 7.94 7.42 -7.67
CA GLY A 29 7.26 6.12 -7.64
C GLY A 29 5.76 6.23 -7.92
N TYR A 30 5.07 7.17 -7.28
CA TYR A 30 3.63 7.35 -7.51
C TYR A 30 3.31 7.79 -8.94
N LEU A 31 4.08 8.73 -9.50
CA LEU A 31 3.84 9.19 -10.87
C LEU A 31 4.13 8.11 -11.91
N ALA A 32 5.05 7.19 -11.65
CA ALA A 32 5.34 6.06 -12.53
C ALA A 32 4.16 5.07 -12.64
N MET A 33 3.30 4.98 -11.62
CA MET A 33 2.08 4.16 -11.65
C MET A 33 0.97 4.74 -12.52
N ILE A 34 1.00 6.04 -12.83
CA ILE A 34 -0.07 6.71 -13.57
C ILE A 34 0.12 6.45 -15.07
N PRO A 35 -0.84 5.81 -15.76
CA PRO A 35 -0.72 5.56 -17.18
C PRO A 35 -0.60 6.88 -17.96
N LYS A 36 0.38 7.00 -18.87
CA LYS A 36 0.60 8.23 -19.67
C LYS A 36 -0.65 8.69 -20.44
N LYS A 37 -1.54 7.77 -20.80
CA LYS A 37 -2.80 8.05 -21.52
C LYS A 37 -3.91 8.61 -20.61
N HIS A 38 -3.75 8.55 -19.29
CA HIS A 38 -4.76 8.97 -18.33
C HIS A 38 -4.65 10.49 -18.04
N LYS A 39 -5.48 11.28 -18.73
CA LYS A 39 -5.48 12.76 -18.63
C LYS A 39 -6.28 13.33 -17.44
N GLY A 40 -7.03 12.49 -16.72
CA GLY A 40 -7.96 12.93 -15.66
C GLY A 40 -7.32 13.07 -14.28
N TRP A 41 -6.15 12.45 -14.06
CA TRP A 41 -5.53 12.45 -12.75
C TRP A 41 -4.95 13.83 -12.42
N LYS A 42 -5.19 14.27 -11.19
CA LYS A 42 -4.64 15.50 -10.62
C LYS A 42 -3.99 15.13 -9.30
N ASN A 43 -2.78 15.65 -9.06
CA ASN A 43 -2.08 15.49 -7.78
C ASN A 43 -2.78 16.27 -6.65
N SER A 44 -3.96 15.83 -6.24
CA SER A 44 -4.74 16.53 -5.24
C SER A 44 -5.83 15.65 -4.63
N CYS A 45 -5.96 15.70 -3.30
CA CYS A 45 -7.05 15.09 -2.55
C CYS A 45 -7.70 16.11 -1.58
N PRO A 46 -8.93 15.86 -1.10
CA PRO A 46 -9.54 16.67 -0.05
C PRO A 46 -8.72 16.62 1.25
N ALA A 47 -8.34 17.79 1.78
CA ALA A 47 -7.56 17.90 3.02
C ALA A 47 -8.20 17.17 4.21
N ARG A 48 -9.54 17.11 4.24
CA ARG A 48 -10.30 16.44 5.31
C ARG A 48 -10.02 14.94 5.44
N VAL A 49 -9.45 14.28 4.42
CA VAL A 49 -9.02 12.88 4.54
C VAL A 49 -7.97 12.73 5.64
N ALA A 50 -7.09 13.72 5.83
CA ALA A 50 -6.10 13.71 6.91
C ALA A 50 -6.74 13.67 8.31
N LEU A 51 -7.97 14.16 8.47
CA LEU A 51 -8.70 14.08 9.73
C LEU A 51 -9.22 12.67 10.02
N LEU A 52 -9.31 11.79 9.01
CA LEU A 52 -9.79 10.43 9.15
C LEU A 52 -8.66 9.40 9.33
N ILE A 53 -7.48 9.67 8.76
CA ILE A 53 -6.35 8.74 8.76
C ILE A 53 -5.98 8.24 10.18
N PRO A 54 -5.83 9.09 11.22
CA PRO A 54 -5.45 8.62 12.55
C PRO A 54 -6.48 7.70 13.22
N PHE A 55 -7.74 7.78 12.79
CA PHE A 55 -8.84 6.96 13.31
C PHE A 55 -9.07 5.68 12.49
N TYR A 56 -8.45 5.55 11.32
CA TYR A 56 -8.51 4.35 10.51
C TYR A 56 -7.50 3.31 11.04
N ARG A 57 -7.98 2.37 11.86
CA ARG A 57 -7.16 1.34 12.52
C ARG A 57 -7.48 -0.08 12.02
N PRO A 58 -7.13 -0.44 10.78
CA PRO A 58 -7.44 -1.76 10.21
C PRO A 58 -6.80 -2.91 11.01
N ALA A 59 -5.63 -2.68 11.61
CA ALA A 59 -4.95 -3.66 12.47
C ALA A 59 -5.81 -4.14 13.67
N GLY A 60 -6.78 -3.34 14.13
CA GLY A 60 -7.68 -3.76 15.22
C GLY A 60 -8.66 -4.88 14.83
N GLY A 61 -8.85 -5.12 13.53
CA GLY A 61 -9.79 -6.13 13.01
C GLY A 61 -9.14 -7.45 12.56
N VAL A 62 -7.81 -7.54 12.52
CA VAL A 62 -7.12 -8.64 11.80
C VAL A 62 -7.33 -10.02 12.43
N ARG A 63 -7.57 -10.08 13.75
CA ARG A 63 -7.93 -11.32 14.47
C ARG A 63 -9.28 -11.92 14.03
N LYS A 64 -10.09 -11.17 13.29
CA LYS A 64 -11.38 -11.64 12.75
C LYS A 64 -11.24 -12.32 11.40
N ILE A 65 -10.06 -12.28 10.78
CA ILE A 65 -9.81 -12.92 9.48
C ILE A 65 -9.76 -14.44 9.69
N ARG A 66 -10.53 -15.18 8.88
CA ARG A 66 -10.68 -16.66 8.97
C ARG A 66 -10.23 -17.40 7.71
N CYS A 67 -9.78 -16.69 6.69
CA CYS A 67 -9.21 -17.28 5.49
C CYS A 67 -7.68 -17.15 5.52
N PRO A 68 -6.96 -18.00 4.77
CA PRO A 68 -5.52 -17.84 4.58
C PRO A 68 -5.18 -16.43 4.09
N VAL A 69 -4.09 -15.85 4.60
CA VAL A 69 -3.60 -14.52 4.21
C VAL A 69 -2.15 -14.59 3.74
N LEU A 70 -1.85 -13.92 2.63
CA LEU A 70 -0.48 -13.59 2.23
C LEU A 70 -0.23 -12.10 2.50
N ILE A 71 0.85 -11.80 3.24
CA ILE A 71 1.41 -10.46 3.37
C ILE A 71 2.77 -10.46 2.70
N ILE A 72 2.98 -9.58 1.72
CA ILE A 72 4.31 -9.33 1.14
C ILE A 72 4.77 -7.95 1.60
N ALA A 73 5.91 -7.90 2.28
CA ALA A 73 6.45 -6.71 2.92
C ALA A 73 7.74 -6.24 2.24
N ALA A 74 7.85 -4.93 2.07
CA ALA A 74 9.04 -4.24 1.58
C ALA A 74 9.98 -3.91 2.75
N ASN A 75 11.21 -4.45 2.75
CA ASN A 75 12.20 -4.18 3.81
C ASN A 75 12.68 -2.72 3.82
N GLN A 76 12.64 -2.04 2.67
CA GLN A 76 13.12 -0.67 2.48
C GLN A 76 11.96 0.33 2.33
N ASP A 77 10.77 -0.02 2.83
CA ASP A 77 9.59 0.84 2.79
C ASP A 77 9.80 2.11 3.62
N THR A 78 9.71 3.28 2.96
CA THR A 78 9.92 4.60 3.57
C THR A 78 8.64 5.18 4.18
N LEU A 79 7.48 4.57 3.91
CA LEU A 79 6.16 5.02 4.31
C LEU A 79 5.56 4.15 5.41
N ILE A 80 5.72 2.83 5.32
CA ILE A 80 5.13 1.85 6.24
C ILE A 80 6.24 1.03 6.91
N PRO A 81 6.37 1.08 8.24
CA PRO A 81 7.37 0.27 8.94
C PRO A 81 7.11 -1.24 8.77
N VAL A 82 8.10 -1.99 8.30
CA VAL A 82 8.03 -3.47 8.17
C VAL A 82 7.67 -4.19 9.47
N LYS A 83 8.06 -3.62 10.62
CA LYS A 83 7.71 -4.15 11.95
C LYS A 83 6.19 -4.20 12.18
N SER A 84 5.45 -3.21 11.66
CA SER A 84 3.99 -3.18 11.76
C SER A 84 3.34 -4.33 11.00
N LEU A 85 3.92 -4.71 9.85
CA LEU A 85 3.46 -5.85 9.05
C LEU A 85 3.74 -7.18 9.75
N ALA A 86 4.92 -7.31 10.39
CA ALA A 86 5.26 -8.49 11.18
C ALA A 86 4.29 -8.71 12.36
N SER A 87 4.03 -7.67 13.15
CA SER A 87 3.05 -7.74 14.25
C SER A 87 1.63 -8.04 13.75
N THR A 88 1.29 -7.53 12.55
CA THR A 88 0.01 -7.82 11.91
C THR A 88 -0.09 -9.29 11.51
N SER A 89 0.94 -9.86 10.87
CA SER A 89 0.93 -11.28 10.48
C SER A 89 0.82 -12.21 11.69
N GLU A 90 1.50 -11.89 12.79
CA GLU A 90 1.43 -12.67 14.04
C GLU A 90 0.03 -12.63 14.70
N SER A 91 -0.79 -11.64 14.34
CA SER A 91 -2.15 -11.49 14.87
C SER A 91 -3.23 -12.17 14.01
N ILE A 92 -2.85 -12.73 12.86
CA ILE A 92 -3.75 -13.45 11.95
C ILE A 92 -3.51 -14.95 12.13
N GLU A 93 -4.60 -15.72 12.21
CA GLU A 93 -4.55 -17.16 12.52
C GLU A 93 -3.80 -17.98 11.45
N ASP A 94 -4.09 -17.72 10.17
CA ASP A 94 -3.43 -18.34 9.02
C ASP A 94 -2.84 -17.25 8.12
N CYS A 95 -1.58 -16.92 8.35
CA CYS A 95 -0.89 -15.87 7.60
C CYS A 95 0.53 -16.25 7.23
N ARG A 96 0.83 -16.16 5.94
CA ARG A 96 2.18 -16.23 5.39
C ARG A 96 2.73 -14.82 5.22
N LEU A 97 3.84 -14.50 5.88
CA LEU A 97 4.60 -13.25 5.66
C LEU A 97 5.81 -13.52 4.78
N ILE A 98 5.94 -12.80 3.68
CA ILE A 98 7.13 -12.77 2.82
C ILE A 98 7.75 -11.39 2.92
N ARG A 99 9.07 -11.31 3.09
CA ARG A 99 9.82 -10.04 3.08
C ARG A 99 10.72 -10.01 1.87
N LEU A 100 10.72 -8.89 1.15
CA LEU A 100 11.54 -8.66 -0.04
C LEU A 100 12.40 -7.40 0.14
N ASP A 101 13.60 -7.42 -0.42
CA ASP A 101 14.49 -6.26 -0.48
C ASP A 101 14.05 -5.32 -1.60
N MET A 102 13.02 -4.54 -1.28
CA MET A 102 12.37 -3.59 -2.19
C MET A 102 11.86 -2.39 -1.40
N GLY A 103 11.63 -1.28 -2.09
CA GLY A 103 10.96 -0.07 -1.60
C GLY A 103 9.44 -0.12 -1.77
N HIS A 104 8.77 0.95 -1.32
CA HIS A 104 7.30 1.01 -1.30
C HIS A 104 6.66 0.93 -2.70
N PHE A 105 7.30 1.53 -3.70
CA PHE A 105 6.75 1.65 -5.06
C PHE A 105 7.30 0.61 -6.05
N ASP A 106 8.32 -0.16 -5.66
CA ASP A 106 8.89 -1.21 -6.51
C ASP A 106 7.88 -2.29 -6.94
N PRO A 107 6.90 -2.72 -6.11
CA PRO A 107 5.90 -3.71 -6.49
C PRO A 107 5.11 -3.39 -7.76
N TYR A 108 5.09 -2.13 -8.21
CA TYR A 108 4.32 -1.69 -9.37
C TYR A 108 5.09 -1.76 -10.68
N HIS A 109 6.39 -2.12 -10.66
CA HIS A 109 7.25 -2.03 -11.84
C HIS A 109 8.22 -3.20 -12.01
N GLY A 110 8.59 -3.46 -13.27
CA GLY A 110 9.73 -4.30 -13.66
C GLY A 110 9.70 -5.71 -13.07
N LYS A 111 10.89 -6.17 -12.62
CA LYS A 111 11.09 -7.52 -12.08
C LYS A 111 10.39 -7.72 -10.74
N THR A 112 10.30 -6.69 -9.91
CA THR A 112 9.62 -6.76 -8.62
C THR A 112 8.13 -7.01 -8.81
N LEU A 113 7.48 -6.33 -9.76
CA LEU A 113 6.09 -6.62 -10.13
C LEU A 113 5.91 -8.08 -10.56
N GLN A 114 6.79 -8.60 -11.44
CA GLN A 114 6.72 -10.00 -11.86
C GLN A 114 6.82 -10.95 -10.67
N ARG A 115 7.76 -10.68 -9.76
CA ARG A 115 7.92 -11.48 -8.54
C ARG A 115 6.71 -11.41 -7.61
N MET A 116 6.09 -10.24 -7.46
CA MET A 116 4.86 -10.07 -6.68
C MET A 116 3.72 -10.90 -7.28
N LEU A 117 3.52 -10.83 -8.60
CA LEU A 117 2.48 -11.58 -9.30
C LEU A 117 2.68 -13.09 -9.16
N GLU A 118 3.91 -13.60 -9.27
CA GLU A 118 4.20 -15.02 -9.02
C GLU A 118 3.77 -15.44 -7.61
N LEU A 119 4.17 -14.68 -6.59
CA LEU A 119 3.85 -14.99 -5.20
C LEU A 119 2.33 -14.95 -4.92
N GLU A 120 1.64 -13.93 -5.46
CA GLU A 120 0.20 -13.76 -5.32
C GLU A 120 -0.56 -14.88 -6.04
N VAL A 121 -0.16 -15.22 -7.28
CA VAL A 121 -0.77 -16.31 -8.06
C VAL A 121 -0.53 -17.65 -7.39
N ASP A 122 0.70 -17.96 -6.99
CA ASP A 122 1.02 -19.22 -6.29
C ASP A 122 0.17 -19.41 -5.04
N PHE A 123 0.02 -18.35 -4.25
CA PHE A 123 -0.81 -18.37 -3.04
C PHE A 123 -2.29 -18.60 -3.35
N LEU A 124 -2.84 -17.88 -4.33
CA LEU A 124 -4.23 -18.05 -4.73
C LEU A 124 -4.48 -19.46 -5.29
N THR A 125 -3.59 -19.97 -6.13
CA THR A 125 -3.66 -21.33 -6.69
C THR A 125 -3.68 -22.37 -5.57
N GLN A 126 -2.78 -22.27 -4.58
CA GLN A 126 -2.70 -23.19 -3.44
C GLN A 126 -3.98 -23.24 -2.60
N HIS A 127 -4.73 -22.14 -2.49
CA HIS A 127 -5.86 -22.04 -1.57
C HIS A 127 -7.24 -21.99 -2.25
N LEU A 128 -7.31 -21.75 -3.57
CA LEU A 128 -8.57 -21.61 -4.31
C LEU A 128 -8.76 -22.68 -5.39
N GLU A 129 -7.71 -23.36 -5.84
CA GLU A 129 -7.92 -24.52 -6.70
C GLU A 129 -8.60 -25.62 -5.90
N LYS A 130 -9.80 -26.01 -6.33
CA LYS A 130 -10.48 -27.18 -5.78
C LYS A 130 -9.55 -28.38 -6.02
N THR A 131 -9.13 -29.03 -4.95
CA THR A 131 -8.66 -30.42 -5.05
C THR A 131 -9.78 -31.19 -5.76
N ARG A 132 -9.52 -31.65 -6.98
CA ARG A 132 -10.44 -32.53 -7.70
C ARG A 132 -10.53 -33.88 -7.01
#